data_AF-A0A9X0CRT6-F1
#
_entry.id   AF-A0A9X0CRT6-F1
#
_cell.length_a   1.000
_cell.length_b   1.000
_cell.length_c   1.000
_cell.angle_alpha   90.00
_cell.angle_beta   90.00
_cell.angle_gamma   90.00
#
_symmetry.space_group_name_H-M   'P 1'
#
loop_
_entity.id
_entity.type
_entity.pdbx_description
1 polymer ?
#
loop_
_entity_poly.entity_id
_entity_poly.type
_entity_poly.pdbx_seq_one_letter_code
_entity_poly.pdbx_strand_id
1 'polypeptide(L)'
;MLSLHCWHQLRLNLRFKLLEAFWAWRNLKTEPINYFEALNASLKPLGYKISDDISTKIGIRLGVETRYLSSRIANEKNTKKKKAIRGSFLRKISIQEQDMAQIPEQLIRERELLKEQVSKLEQRLEEQADEVFQLLEAGIKQQSEIKILEEATQGLKNQGWREATILSTQSDATALNDTLKDLDDYREADTSISTDDEEEEVLCMEAEDSDSDAVVDVSE
;
A
#
# COMPACT_ATOMS: atom_id res chain seq x y z
N MET A 1 -14.45 28.24 45.51
CA MET A 1 -13.90 27.34 46.55
C MET A 1 -14.10 25.91 46.09
N LEU A 2 -13.02 25.20 45.77
CA LEU A 2 -13.10 23.77 45.46
C LEU A 2 -13.41 22.99 46.75
N SER A 3 -14.29 21.99 46.69
CA SER A 3 -14.58 21.17 47.87
C SER A 3 -13.35 20.36 48.28
N LEU A 4 -13.19 20.08 49.58
CA LEU A 4 -12.09 19.23 50.09
C LEU A 4 -12.04 17.85 49.38
N HIS A 5 -13.20 17.38 48.92
CA HIS A 5 -13.35 16.13 48.18
C HIS A 5 -12.72 16.22 46.78
N CYS A 6 -12.94 17.32 46.03
CA CYS A 6 -12.28 17.58 44.75
C CYS A 6 -10.76 17.61 44.91
N TRP A 7 -10.24 18.25 45.96
CA TRP A 7 -8.81 18.31 46.22
C TRP A 7 -8.19 16.95 46.51
N HIS A 8 -8.89 16.08 47.25
CA HIS A 8 -8.39 14.75 47.55
C HIS A 8 -8.37 13.85 46.32
N GLN A 9 -9.42 13.93 45.50
CA GLN A 9 -9.55 13.16 44.26
C GLN A 9 -8.57 13.63 43.18
N LEU A 10 -8.31 14.94 43.10
CA LEU A 10 -7.25 15.53 42.27
C LEU A 10 -5.87 15.01 42.70
N ARG A 11 -5.60 15.01 44.00
CA ARG A 11 -4.31 14.58 44.57
C ARG A 11 -4.02 13.10 44.31
N LEU A 12 -5.03 12.23 44.29
CA LEU A 12 -4.87 10.80 43.99
C LEU A 12 -4.74 10.52 42.48
N ASN A 13 -5.57 11.15 41.64
CA ASN A 13 -5.48 10.99 40.19
C ASN A 13 -4.18 11.56 39.60
N LEU A 14 -3.70 12.70 40.13
CA LEU A 14 -2.42 13.27 39.74
C LEU A 14 -1.26 12.35 40.07
N ARG A 15 -1.28 11.67 41.22
CA ARG A 15 -0.18 10.79 41.65
C ARG A 15 0.09 9.65 40.68
N PHE A 16 -0.96 8.98 40.18
CA PHE A 16 -0.80 7.86 39.26
C PHE A 16 -0.40 8.32 37.85
N LYS A 17 -1.09 9.33 37.30
CA LYS A 17 -0.82 9.81 35.94
C LYS A 17 0.54 10.51 35.81
N LEU A 18 0.99 11.22 36.84
CA LEU A 18 2.29 11.87 36.80
C LEU A 18 3.44 10.87 36.77
N LEU A 19 3.32 9.71 37.41
CA LEU A 19 4.42 8.75 37.54
C LEU A 19 4.85 8.16 36.18
N GLU A 20 3.87 7.79 35.35
CA GLU A 20 4.13 7.36 33.97
C GLU A 20 4.56 8.54 33.09
N ALA A 21 3.94 9.71 33.27
CA ALA A 21 4.29 10.92 32.53
C ALA A 21 5.75 11.36 32.77
N PHE A 22 6.24 11.33 34.01
CA PHE A 22 7.63 11.65 34.36
C PHE A 22 8.64 10.79 33.60
N TRP A 23 8.32 9.52 33.35
CA TRP A 23 9.19 8.65 32.56
C TRP A 23 9.17 9.01 31.07
N ALA A 24 7.99 9.33 30.52
CA ALA A 24 7.87 9.83 29.15
C ALA A 24 8.61 11.16 28.97
N TRP A 25 8.61 12.00 30.00
CA TRP A 25 9.23 13.32 29.99
C TRP A 25 10.76 13.30 29.96
N ARG A 26 11.41 12.14 30.16
CA ARG A 26 12.88 12.02 30.03
C ARG A 26 13.38 12.39 28.63
N ASN A 27 12.52 12.26 27.63
CA ASN A 27 12.84 12.52 26.22
C ASN A 27 12.53 13.97 25.82
N LEU A 28 11.96 14.79 26.71
CA LEU A 28 11.69 16.19 26.40
C LEU A 28 13.01 16.96 26.29
N LYS A 29 13.05 17.93 25.37
CA LYS A 29 14.16 18.87 25.26
C LYS A 29 14.36 19.55 26.62
N THR A 30 15.62 19.86 26.96
CA THR A 30 16.06 20.29 28.30
C THR A 30 15.51 21.62 28.79
N GLU A 31 14.68 22.30 28.00
CA GLU A 31 14.07 23.58 28.33
C GLU A 31 12.92 23.43 29.35
N PRO A 32 12.88 24.28 30.39
CA PRO A 32 11.83 24.26 31.42
C PRO A 32 10.40 24.30 30.87
N ILE A 33 10.18 25.03 29.78
CA ILE A 33 8.85 25.24 29.22
C ILE A 33 8.21 23.92 28.75
N ASN A 34 8.99 23.01 28.17
CA ASN A 34 8.48 21.71 27.70
C ASN A 34 7.93 20.87 28.86
N TYR A 35 8.59 20.89 30.02
CA TYR A 35 8.12 20.16 31.20
C TYR A 35 6.84 20.77 31.76
N PHE A 36 6.74 22.09 31.77
CA PHE A 36 5.53 22.80 32.20
C PHE A 36 4.35 22.51 31.28
N GLU A 37 4.56 22.62 29.96
CA GLU A 37 3.54 22.30 28.96
C GLU A 37 3.08 20.84 29.07
N ALA A 38 4.00 19.91 29.26
CA ALA A 38 3.67 18.49 29.43
C ALA A 38 2.87 18.21 30.72
N LEU A 39 3.17 18.92 31.82
CA LEU A 39 2.38 18.88 33.05
C LEU A 39 0.97 19.43 32.81
N ASN A 40 0.86 20.59 32.17
CA ASN A 40 -0.44 21.19 31.82
C ASN A 40 -1.24 20.31 30.85
N ALA A 41 -0.60 19.66 29.89
CA ALA A 41 -1.24 18.70 28.99
C ALA A 41 -1.81 17.49 29.74
N SER A 42 -1.16 17.07 30.83
CA SER A 42 -1.60 15.97 31.70
C SER A 42 -2.73 16.39 32.65
N LEU A 43 -2.81 17.67 33.00
CA LEU A 43 -3.88 18.28 33.81
C LEU A 43 -5.12 18.65 33.01
N LYS A 44 -4.95 19.00 31.73
CA LYS A 44 -6.03 19.44 30.84
C LYS A 44 -7.22 18.47 30.78
N PRO A 45 -7.03 17.14 30.66
CA PRO A 45 -8.13 16.17 30.71
C PRO A 45 -8.84 16.09 32.06
N LEU A 46 -8.22 16.56 33.14
CA LEU A 46 -8.85 16.64 34.46
C LEU A 46 -9.63 17.94 34.65
N GLY A 47 -9.60 18.85 33.68
CA GLY A 47 -10.25 20.16 33.76
C GLY A 47 -9.45 21.20 34.52
N TYR A 48 -8.13 21.05 34.62
CA TYR A 48 -7.26 22.01 35.31
C TYR A 48 -6.13 22.49 34.40
N LYS A 49 -5.70 23.72 34.61
CA LYS A 49 -4.51 24.32 34.03
C LYS A 49 -3.76 25.10 35.13
N ILE A 50 -2.45 25.02 35.14
CA ILE A 50 -1.60 25.86 35.98
C ILE A 50 -1.32 27.18 35.23
N SER A 51 -1.36 28.30 35.96
CA SER A 51 -1.04 29.62 35.43
C SER A 51 0.35 29.67 34.79
N ASP A 52 0.44 30.40 33.68
CA ASP A 52 1.67 30.55 32.93
C ASP A 52 2.70 31.41 33.70
N ASP A 53 2.27 32.18 34.71
CA ASP A 53 3.13 33.02 35.57
C ASP A 53 4.18 32.22 36.35
N ILE A 54 3.86 30.97 36.68
CA ILE A 54 4.78 30.07 37.42
C ILE A 54 5.40 28.99 36.53
N SER A 55 5.25 29.13 35.20
CA SER A 55 5.73 28.18 34.20
C SER A 55 7.20 27.84 34.37
N THR A 56 8.07 28.85 34.43
CA THR A 56 9.52 28.70 34.58
C THR A 56 9.87 27.98 35.89
N LYS A 57 9.26 28.37 37.01
CA LYS A 57 9.54 27.80 38.33
C LYS A 57 9.18 26.32 38.39
N ILE A 58 8.00 25.96 37.90
CA ILE A 58 7.54 24.58 37.84
C ILE A 58 8.36 23.78 36.84
N GLY A 59 8.58 24.32 35.65
CA GLY A 59 9.35 23.69 34.57
C GLY A 59 10.76 23.32 35.01
N ILE A 60 11.48 24.24 35.67
CA ILE A 60 12.81 23.97 36.23
C ILE A 60 12.74 22.84 37.24
N ARG A 61 11.78 22.90 38.18
CA ARG A 61 11.66 21.87 39.22
C ARG A 61 11.39 20.50 38.62
N LEU A 62 10.47 20.41 37.66
CA LEU A 62 10.17 19.18 36.94
C LEU A 62 11.39 18.63 36.19
N GLY A 63 12.14 19.51 35.50
CA GLY A 63 13.36 19.13 34.80
C GLY A 63 14.41 18.52 35.73
N VAL A 64 14.64 19.13 36.90
CA VAL A 64 15.57 18.61 37.91
C VAL A 64 15.14 17.23 38.40
N GLU A 65 13.87 17.06 38.77
CA GLU A 65 13.37 15.77 39.28
C GLU A 65 13.38 14.68 38.19
N THR A 66 13.06 15.03 36.95
CA THR A 66 13.09 14.09 35.81
C THR A 66 14.51 13.63 35.50
N ARG A 67 15.49 14.54 35.51
CA ARG A 67 16.91 14.19 35.32
C ARG A 67 17.43 13.34 36.47
N TYR A 68 17.07 13.67 37.70
CA TYR A 68 17.45 12.90 38.88
C TYR A 68 16.91 11.45 38.77
N LEU A 69 15.63 11.28 38.44
CA LEU A 69 15.03 9.97 38.21
C LEU A 69 15.74 9.20 37.08
N SER A 70 15.98 9.87 35.96
CA SER A 70 16.63 9.28 34.78
C SER A 70 18.04 8.80 35.10
N SER A 71 18.85 9.62 35.78
CA SER A 71 20.20 9.26 36.22
C SER A 71 20.18 8.09 37.20
N ARG A 72 19.27 8.10 38.18
CA ARG A 72 19.15 7.04 39.18
C ARG A 72 18.77 5.69 38.54
N ILE A 73 17.93 5.69 37.52
CA ILE A 73 17.55 4.48 36.77
C ILE A 73 18.65 4.02 35.83
N ALA A 74 19.39 4.95 35.20
CA ALA A 74 20.50 4.63 34.32
C ALA A 74 21.64 3.93 35.07
N ASN A 75 21.90 4.34 36.32
CA ASN A 75 22.95 3.77 37.16
C ASN A 75 22.60 2.40 37.76
N GLU A 76 21.31 2.01 37.76
CA GLU A 76 20.88 0.71 38.23
C GLU A 76 21.07 -0.33 37.11
N LYS A 77 21.58 -1.53 37.41
CA LYS A 77 21.71 -2.63 36.43
C LYS A 77 20.54 -3.59 36.51
N ASN A 78 19.91 -3.73 37.68
CA ASN A 78 18.85 -4.70 37.91
C ASN A 78 17.47 -4.17 37.45
N THR A 79 16.84 -4.88 36.51
CA THR A 79 15.53 -4.54 35.93
C THR A 79 14.40 -4.51 36.96
N LYS A 80 14.40 -5.38 37.97
CA LYS A 80 13.43 -5.39 39.07
C LYS A 80 13.57 -4.14 39.94
N LYS A 81 14.82 -3.76 40.27
CA LYS A 81 15.10 -2.53 41.03
C LYS A 81 14.74 -1.27 40.23
N LYS A 82 14.98 -1.24 38.92
CA LYS A 82 14.51 -0.13 38.04
C LYS A 82 13.00 0.04 38.09
N LYS A 83 12.23 -1.06 38.06
CA LYS A 83 10.76 -1.00 38.19
C LYS A 83 10.35 -0.48 39.58
N ALA A 84 11.01 -0.95 40.64
CA ALA A 84 10.74 -0.47 42.00
C ALA A 84 11.09 1.02 42.19
N ILE A 85 12.21 1.50 41.64
CA ILE A 85 12.59 2.92 41.68
C ILE A 85 11.56 3.77 40.95
N ARG A 86 11.10 3.34 39.76
CA ARG A 86 10.02 4.03 39.04
C ARG A 86 8.75 4.08 39.89
N GLY A 87 8.27 2.93 40.38
CA GLY A 87 7.05 2.82 41.18
C GLY A 87 7.08 3.57 42.52
N SER A 88 8.27 3.77 43.10
CA SER A 88 8.46 4.46 44.38
C SER A 88 8.87 5.93 44.24
N PHE A 89 9.08 6.43 43.02
CA PHE A 89 9.46 7.83 42.81
C PHE A 89 8.28 8.76 43.02
N LEU A 90 8.05 9.11 44.28
CA LEU A 90 7.01 10.04 44.72
C LEU A 90 7.66 11.34 45.18
N ARG A 91 7.78 12.29 44.26
CA ARG A 91 8.20 13.67 44.59
C ARG A 91 6.97 14.56 44.66
N LYS A 92 6.81 15.24 45.79
CA LYS A 92 5.73 16.19 46.00
C LYS A 92 6.12 17.52 45.38
N ILE A 93 5.42 17.93 44.34
CA ILE A 93 5.44 19.31 43.84
C ILE A 93 4.23 20.00 44.44
N SER A 94 4.49 21.09 45.16
CA SER A 94 3.43 21.91 45.75
C SER A 94 3.11 23.06 44.81
N ILE A 95 1.87 23.12 44.36
CA ILE A 95 1.32 24.20 43.54
C ILE A 95 0.24 24.85 44.40
N GLN A 96 0.22 26.18 44.48
CA GLN A 96 -0.79 26.87 45.26
C GLN A 96 -2.11 26.88 44.50
N GLU A 97 -3.24 26.92 45.23
CA GLU A 97 -4.58 26.91 44.61
C GLU A 97 -4.80 28.12 43.70
N GLN A 98 -4.28 29.29 44.08
CA GLN A 98 -4.34 30.51 43.27
C GLN A 98 -3.64 30.38 41.91
N ASP A 99 -2.67 29.47 41.79
CA ASP A 99 -1.95 29.22 40.56
C ASP A 99 -2.67 28.18 39.67
N MET A 100 -3.79 27.61 40.14
CA MET A 100 -4.57 26.61 39.42
C MET A 100 -5.86 27.24 38.90
N ALA A 101 -5.98 27.31 37.58
CA ALA A 101 -7.22 27.68 36.91
C ALA A 101 -8.02 26.41 36.57
N GLN A 102 -9.32 26.44 36.88
CA GLN A 102 -10.24 25.44 36.36
C GLN A 102 -10.53 25.76 34.89
N ILE A 103 -10.40 24.75 34.04
CA ILE A 103 -10.80 24.86 32.64
C ILE A 103 -12.33 24.86 32.60
N PRO A 104 -12.96 25.80 31.86
CA PRO A 104 -14.41 25.81 31.69
C PRO A 104 -14.93 24.44 31.27
N GLU A 105 -15.90 23.93 32.02
CA GLU A 105 -16.45 22.58 31.82
C GLU A 105 -17.06 22.40 30.42
N GLN A 106 -17.55 23.49 29.82
CA GLN A 106 -18.04 23.54 28.45
C GLN A 106 -16.98 23.06 27.44
N LEU A 107 -15.72 23.49 27.60
CA LEU A 107 -14.62 23.10 26.71
C LEU A 107 -14.23 21.63 26.88
N ILE A 108 -14.45 21.06 28.05
CA ILE A 108 -14.19 19.62 28.30
C ILE A 108 -15.25 18.80 27.55
N ARG A 109 -16.53 19.16 27.69
CA ARG A 109 -17.64 18.50 26.99
C ARG A 109 -17.54 18.63 25.48
N GLU A 110 -17.22 19.82 24.99
CA GLU A 110 -17.02 20.06 23.55
C GLU A 110 -15.90 19.18 22.98
N ARG A 111 -14.80 19.03 23.72
CA ARG A 111 -13.70 18.16 23.31
C ARG A 111 -14.09 16.68 23.27
N GLU A 112 -14.88 16.22 24.25
CA GLU A 112 -15.39 14.84 24.27
C GLU A 112 -16.31 14.58 23.08
N LEU A 113 -17.21 15.52 22.78
CA LEU A 113 -18.09 15.47 21.61
C LEU A 113 -17.28 15.44 20.30
N LEU A 114 -16.29 16.32 20.15
CA LEU A 114 -15.42 16.35 18.97
C LEU A 114 -14.63 15.05 18.82
N LYS A 115 -14.15 14.48 19.93
CA LYS A 115 -13.43 13.19 19.89
C LYS A 115 -14.35 12.05 19.43
N GLU A 116 -15.60 12.05 19.87
CA GLU A 116 -16.59 11.07 19.41
C GLU A 116 -16.91 11.26 17.92
N GLN A 117 -17.04 12.50 17.45
CA GLN A 117 -17.24 12.79 16.03
C GLN A 117 -16.06 12.35 15.18
N VAL A 118 -14.82 12.61 15.61
CA VAL A 118 -13.61 12.14 14.91
C VAL A 118 -13.61 10.61 14.82
N SER A 119 -13.89 9.92 15.92
CA SER A 119 -13.95 8.44 15.91
C SER A 119 -15.02 7.90 14.96
N LYS A 120 -16.19 8.55 14.88
CA LYS A 120 -17.25 8.18 13.92
C LYS A 120 -16.84 8.43 12.47
N LEU A 121 -16.11 9.51 12.21
CA LEU A 121 -15.60 9.81 10.87
C LEU A 121 -14.49 8.85 10.45
N GLU A 122 -13.57 8.52 11.36
CA GLU A 122 -12.53 7.50 11.11
C GLU A 122 -13.15 6.15 10.77
N GLN A 123 -14.19 5.72 11.50
CA GLN A 123 -14.88 4.48 11.18
C GLN A 123 -15.53 4.50 9.79
N ARG A 124 -16.21 5.58 9.42
CA ARG A 124 -16.81 5.72 8.08
C ARG A 124 -15.75 5.74 6.98
N LEU A 125 -14.61 6.36 7.23
CA LEU A 125 -13.51 6.40 6.28
C LEU A 125 -12.97 4.99 6.03
N GLU A 126 -12.83 4.17 7.09
CA GLU A 126 -12.42 2.77 6.98
C GLU A 126 -13.43 1.95 6.17
N GLU A 127 -14.73 2.08 6.48
CA GLU A 127 -15.81 1.41 5.75
C GLU A 127 -15.80 1.79 4.25
N GLN A 128 -15.60 3.07 3.92
CA GLN A 128 -15.47 3.52 2.54
C GLN A 128 -14.20 3.02 1.85
N ALA A 129 -13.09 2.92 2.58
CA ALA A 129 -11.87 2.35 2.04
C ALA A 129 -12.07 0.89 1.67
N ASP A 130 -12.72 0.11 2.53
CA ASP A 130 -13.06 -1.30 2.26
C ASP A 130 -13.97 -1.45 1.03
N GLU A 131 -14.99 -0.60 0.87
CA GLU A 131 -15.85 -0.58 -0.32
C GLU A 131 -15.05 -0.33 -1.60
N VAL A 132 -14.14 0.66 -1.59
CA VAL A 132 -13.29 0.97 -2.75
C VAL A 132 -12.35 -0.20 -3.07
N PHE A 133 -11.79 -0.86 -2.06
CA PHE A 133 -10.94 -2.03 -2.27
C PHE A 133 -11.71 -3.19 -2.92
N GLN A 134 -12.94 -3.47 -2.48
CA GLN A 134 -13.78 -4.50 -3.10
C GLN A 134 -14.12 -4.18 -4.56
N LEU A 135 -14.44 -2.93 -4.86
CA LEU A 135 -14.69 -2.49 -6.23
C LEU A 135 -13.44 -2.61 -7.11
N LEU A 136 -12.26 -2.29 -6.57
CA LEU A 136 -11.00 -2.44 -7.28
C LEU A 136 -10.69 -3.91 -7.59
N GLU A 137 -10.88 -4.81 -6.62
CA GLU A 137 -10.69 -6.26 -6.80
C GLU A 137 -11.64 -6.81 -7.87
N ALA A 138 -12.92 -6.41 -7.83
CA ALA A 138 -13.89 -6.76 -8.85
C ALA A 138 -13.48 -6.23 -10.24
N GLY A 139 -12.99 -4.99 -10.31
CA GLY A 139 -12.51 -4.39 -11.56
C GLY A 139 -11.31 -5.12 -12.15
N ILE A 140 -10.33 -5.50 -11.33
CA ILE A 140 -9.17 -6.30 -11.74
C ILE A 140 -9.63 -7.65 -12.30
N LYS A 141 -10.58 -8.31 -11.61
CA LYS A 141 -11.12 -9.59 -12.06
C LYS A 141 -11.82 -9.46 -13.42
N GLN A 142 -12.70 -8.46 -13.58
CA GLN A 142 -13.36 -8.19 -14.86
C GLN A 142 -12.35 -7.93 -15.98
N GLN A 143 -11.30 -7.15 -15.71
CA GLN A 143 -10.26 -6.89 -16.71
C GLN A 143 -9.52 -8.18 -17.14
N SER A 144 -9.28 -9.10 -16.20
CA SER A 144 -8.68 -10.39 -16.52
C SER A 144 -9.61 -11.27 -17.39
N GLU A 145 -10.91 -11.27 -17.12
CA GLU A 145 -11.91 -12.01 -17.90
C GLU A 145 -12.04 -11.43 -19.32
N ILE A 146 -12.05 -10.10 -19.46
CA ILE A 146 -12.06 -9.43 -20.77
C ILE A 146 -10.82 -9.84 -21.57
N LYS A 147 -9.63 -9.82 -20.97
CA LYS A 147 -8.40 -10.21 -21.66
C LYS A 147 -8.44 -11.66 -22.18
N ILE A 148 -8.96 -12.59 -21.38
CA ILE A 148 -9.13 -14.00 -21.79
C ILE A 148 -10.10 -14.10 -22.99
N LEU A 149 -11.20 -13.35 -22.95
CA LEU A 149 -12.18 -13.34 -24.05
C LEU A 149 -11.59 -12.71 -25.33
N GLU A 150 -10.79 -11.64 -25.21
CA GLU A 150 -10.07 -11.03 -26.32
C GLU A 150 -9.11 -12.02 -26.99
N GLU A 151 -8.30 -12.73 -26.20
CA GLU A 151 -7.40 -13.77 -26.70
C GLU A 151 -8.16 -14.89 -27.43
N ALA A 152 -9.29 -15.35 -26.87
CA ALA A 152 -10.12 -16.39 -27.48
C ALA A 152 -10.76 -15.93 -28.81
N THR A 153 -11.31 -14.72 -28.85
CA THR A 153 -11.90 -14.16 -30.07
C THR A 153 -10.88 -13.94 -31.18
N GLN A 154 -9.67 -13.51 -30.82
CA GLN A 154 -8.56 -13.38 -31.76
C GLN A 154 -8.12 -14.75 -32.30
N GLY A 155 -8.07 -15.78 -31.44
CA GLY A 155 -7.86 -17.16 -31.85
C GLY A 155 -8.89 -17.66 -32.87
N LEU A 156 -10.18 -17.45 -32.60
CA LEU A 156 -11.27 -17.82 -33.51
C LEU A 156 -11.18 -17.07 -34.84
N LYS A 157 -10.88 -15.78 -34.82
CA LYS A 157 -10.68 -14.98 -36.03
C LYS A 157 -9.57 -15.60 -36.90
N ASN A 158 -8.43 -15.92 -36.30
CA ASN A 158 -7.30 -16.54 -37.00
C ASN A 158 -7.66 -17.91 -37.58
N GLN A 159 -8.45 -18.71 -36.87
CA GLN A 159 -8.94 -19.99 -37.38
C GLN A 159 -9.85 -19.80 -38.60
N GLY A 160 -10.81 -18.87 -38.54
CA GLY A 160 -11.69 -18.55 -39.67
C GLY A 160 -10.91 -18.10 -40.91
N TRP A 161 -9.86 -17.29 -40.74
CA TRP A 161 -8.97 -16.93 -41.86
C TRP A 161 -8.28 -18.15 -42.47
N ARG A 162 -7.77 -19.08 -41.66
CA ARG A 162 -7.14 -20.31 -42.15
C ARG A 162 -8.12 -21.18 -42.93
N GLU A 163 -9.32 -21.37 -42.40
CA GLU A 163 -10.37 -22.16 -43.06
C GLU A 163 -10.79 -21.54 -44.39
N ALA A 164 -10.96 -20.22 -44.44
CA ALA A 164 -11.26 -19.51 -45.69
C ALA A 164 -10.15 -19.65 -46.74
N THR A 165 -8.87 -19.56 -46.34
CA THR A 165 -7.73 -19.76 -47.23
C THR A 165 -7.69 -21.19 -47.78
N ILE A 166 -7.93 -22.21 -46.94
CA ILE A 166 -7.98 -23.62 -47.37
C ILE A 166 -9.10 -23.83 -48.39
N LEU A 167 -10.29 -23.27 -48.15
CA LEU A 167 -11.41 -23.37 -49.09
C LEU A 167 -11.10 -22.70 -50.43
N SER A 168 -10.40 -21.55 -50.42
CA SER A 168 -9.97 -20.88 -51.65
C SER A 168 -8.98 -21.75 -52.45
N THR A 169 -7.93 -22.27 -51.81
CA THR A 169 -6.92 -23.09 -52.50
C THR A 169 -7.49 -24.42 -53.00
N GLN A 170 -8.46 -24.99 -52.29
CA GLN A 170 -9.15 -26.20 -52.73
C GLN A 170 -10.03 -25.93 -53.96
N SER A 171 -10.72 -24.78 -54.02
CA SER A 171 -11.46 -24.34 -55.20
C SER A 171 -10.53 -24.14 -56.41
N ASP A 172 -9.39 -23.49 -56.20
CA ASP A 172 -8.39 -23.27 -57.26
C ASP A 172 -7.79 -24.59 -57.77
N ALA A 173 -7.53 -25.53 -56.86
CA ALA A 173 -7.05 -26.87 -57.21
C ALA A 173 -8.09 -27.68 -58.01
N THR A 174 -9.38 -27.58 -57.68
CA THR A 174 -10.44 -28.22 -58.49
C THR A 174 -10.53 -27.63 -59.88
N ALA A 175 -10.44 -26.31 -60.03
CA ALA A 175 -10.44 -25.66 -61.33
C ALA A 175 -9.24 -26.08 -62.20
N LEU A 176 -8.05 -26.18 -61.61
CA LEU A 176 -6.86 -26.71 -62.30
C LEU A 176 -7.04 -28.17 -62.72
N ASN A 177 -7.62 -29.00 -61.87
CA ASN A 177 -7.84 -30.41 -62.18
C ASN A 177 -8.85 -30.60 -63.33
N ASP A 178 -9.89 -29.79 -63.40
CA ASP A 178 -10.83 -29.78 -64.52
C ASP A 178 -10.12 -29.36 -65.82
N THR A 179 -9.25 -28.34 -65.80
CA THR A 179 -8.47 -27.96 -66.99
C THR A 179 -7.46 -29.02 -67.43
N LEU A 180 -6.87 -29.78 -66.50
CA LEU A 180 -6.00 -30.91 -66.81
C LEU A 180 -6.76 -32.03 -67.50
N LYS A 181 -7.99 -32.30 -67.03
CA LYS A 181 -8.85 -33.31 -67.64
C LYS A 181 -9.25 -32.93 -69.07
N ASP A 182 -9.58 -31.66 -69.31
CA ASP A 182 -9.84 -31.16 -70.66
C ASP A 182 -8.61 -31.34 -71.58
N LEU A 183 -7.39 -31.14 -71.06
CA LEU A 183 -6.15 -31.37 -71.83
C LEU A 183 -5.88 -32.85 -72.10
N ASP A 184 -6.17 -33.75 -71.16
CA ASP A 184 -6.05 -35.20 -71.39
C ASP A 184 -7.06 -35.70 -72.45
N ASP A 185 -8.29 -35.16 -72.44
CA ASP A 185 -9.31 -35.44 -73.47
C ASP A 185 -8.84 -34.95 -74.86
N TYR A 186 -8.09 -33.85 -74.94
CA TYR A 186 -7.44 -33.38 -76.17
C TYR A 186 -6.27 -34.28 -76.61
N ARG A 187 -5.51 -34.85 -75.67
CA ARG A 187 -4.36 -35.73 -75.96
C ARG A 187 -4.79 -37.08 -76.52
N GLU A 188 -5.91 -37.64 -76.04
CA GLU A 188 -6.48 -38.89 -76.60
C GLU A 188 -6.99 -38.72 -78.05
N ALA A 189 -7.33 -37.49 -78.47
CA ALA A 189 -7.74 -37.19 -79.83
C ALA A 189 -6.58 -37.17 -80.84
N ASP A 190 -5.35 -36.87 -80.40
CA ASP A 190 -4.16 -36.78 -81.27
C ASP A 190 -3.32 -38.08 -81.35
N THR A 191 -3.60 -39.08 -80.50
CA THR A 191 -2.92 -40.40 -80.56
C THR A 191 -3.38 -41.33 -81.69
N SER A 192 -3.80 -40.77 -82.83
CA SER A 192 -4.09 -41.52 -84.08
C SER A 192 -3.11 -41.22 -85.23
N ILE A 193 -1.98 -40.56 -84.96
CA ILE A 193 -0.92 -40.35 -85.95
C ILE A 193 0.39 -41.00 -85.49
N SER A 194 0.75 -42.05 -86.24
CA SER A 194 2.08 -42.51 -86.63
C SER A 194 3.17 -42.59 -85.55
N THR A 195 3.55 -43.83 -85.27
CA THR A 195 4.95 -44.20 -84.98
C THR A 195 5.87 -43.61 -86.06
N ASP A 196 6.96 -42.98 -85.66
CA ASP A 196 8.32 -43.38 -86.08
C ASP A 196 9.36 -42.60 -85.28
N ASP A 197 10.48 -43.28 -85.10
CA ASP A 197 11.68 -43.02 -84.32
C ASP A 197 12.27 -41.60 -84.47
N GLU A 198 12.90 -41.08 -83.41
CA GLU A 198 14.32 -40.73 -83.45
C GLU A 198 14.90 -40.39 -82.05
N GLU A 199 16.20 -40.63 -81.96
CA GLU A 199 17.10 -40.64 -80.82
C GLU A 199 17.56 -39.23 -80.40
N GLU A 200 18.46 -39.20 -79.40
CA GLU A 200 19.33 -38.08 -79.00
C GLU A 200 18.67 -36.95 -78.17
N GLU A 201 19.29 -36.34 -77.16
CA GLU A 201 20.67 -36.33 -76.71
C GLU A 201 20.66 -35.94 -75.23
N VAL A 202 21.45 -36.64 -74.41
CA VAL A 202 21.66 -36.32 -72.99
C VAL A 202 22.67 -35.16 -72.92
N LEU A 203 22.20 -33.97 -72.56
CA LEU A 203 23.07 -32.80 -72.36
C LEU A 203 23.08 -32.39 -70.88
N CYS A 204 24.17 -32.77 -70.22
CA CYS A 204 24.57 -32.27 -68.92
C CYS A 204 24.90 -30.77 -69.00
N MET A 205 24.24 -29.94 -68.20
CA MET A 205 24.81 -28.68 -67.73
C MET A 205 24.63 -28.60 -66.22
N GLU A 206 25.75 -28.83 -65.53
CA GLU A 206 26.05 -28.23 -64.25
C GLU A 206 26.22 -26.72 -64.42
N ALA A 207 25.81 -25.95 -63.40
CA ALA A 207 26.49 -24.77 -62.85
C ALA A 207 25.43 -23.97 -62.07
N GLU A 208 25.44 -23.99 -60.74
CA GLU A 208 26.32 -23.24 -59.83
C GLU A 208 25.53 -22.11 -59.17
N ASP A 209 25.49 -22.21 -57.84
CA ASP A 209 25.73 -21.14 -56.86
C ASP A 209 25.07 -19.77 -57.03
N SER A 210 24.27 -19.40 -56.04
CA SER A 210 24.54 -18.17 -55.29
C SER A 210 23.85 -18.15 -53.93
N ASP A 211 24.68 -18.26 -52.91
CA ASP A 211 24.70 -17.48 -51.68
C ASP A 211 23.69 -16.34 -51.56
N SER A 212 23.08 -16.20 -50.37
CA SER A 212 23.63 -15.30 -49.34
C SER A 212 22.58 -14.97 -48.27
N ASP A 213 23.05 -14.97 -47.01
CA ASP A 213 22.80 -13.97 -45.97
C ASP A 213 21.35 -13.76 -45.45
N ALA A 214 21.07 -13.44 -44.19
CA ALA A 214 21.82 -13.20 -42.97
C ALA A 214 20.73 -12.89 -41.89
N VAL A 215 20.85 -13.39 -40.65
CA VAL A 215 21.24 -12.61 -39.45
C VAL A 215 20.07 -11.85 -38.78
N VAL A 216 19.75 -12.28 -37.54
CA VAL A 216 19.52 -11.45 -36.31
C VAL A 216 18.18 -10.66 -36.26
N ASP A 217 17.43 -10.44 -35.18
CA ASP A 217 17.65 -10.03 -33.76
C ASP A 217 16.32 -10.36 -33.00
N VAL A 218 16.25 -10.91 -31.78
CA VAL A 218 16.43 -10.32 -30.43
C VAL A 218 15.37 -9.30 -29.99
N SER A 219 14.84 -9.54 -28.78
CA SER A 219 14.03 -8.67 -27.88
C SER A 219 12.53 -8.61 -28.19
N GLU A 220 11.61 -8.64 -27.23
CA GLU A 220 11.65 -8.29 -25.80
C GLU A 220 10.57 -9.08 -25.03
#